data_AF-A0A654CPJ3-F1
#
_entry.id   AF-A0A654CPJ3-F1
#
_cell.length_a   1.000
_cell.length_b   1.000
_cell.length_c   1.000
_cell.angle_alpha   90.00
_cell.angle_beta   90.00
_cell.angle_gamma   90.00
#
_symmetry.space_group_name_H-M   'P 1'
#
loop_
_entity.id
_entity.type
_entity.pdbx_description
1 polymer ?
#
loop_
_entity_poly.entity_id
_entity_poly.type
_entity_poly.pdbx_seq_one_letter_code
_entity_poly.pdbx_strand_id
1 'polypeptide(L)'
;MTKPSIQSNPLLEPKIKLRLAPPPPLDLALLLQQGEILEQAALLIESGTASADELEELRVRASEYCVLADSGRILLVPGTGEKLHRGYLKLKHEIAAWNKIRFYRKELNVRGGER
;
A
#
# COMPACT_ATOMS: atom_id res chain seq x y z
N MET A 1 59.29 33.88 -27.46
CA MET A 1 58.87 32.80 -26.54
C MET A 1 57.35 32.85 -26.42
N THR A 2 56.66 31.98 -27.14
CA THR A 2 55.20 31.93 -27.22
C THR A 2 54.66 30.91 -26.21
N LYS A 3 53.77 31.34 -25.30
CA LYS A 3 53.11 30.44 -24.34
C LYS A 3 52.12 29.51 -25.07
N PRO A 4 51.99 28.23 -24.69
CA PRO A 4 50.95 27.36 -25.22
C PRO A 4 49.60 27.71 -24.57
N SER A 5 48.56 27.90 -25.40
CA SER A 5 47.17 27.94 -24.91
C SER A 5 46.71 26.51 -24.63
N ILE A 6 46.46 26.20 -23.36
CA ILE A 6 45.79 24.96 -22.97
C ILE A 6 44.31 25.17 -23.28
N GLN A 7 43.82 24.54 -24.34
CA GLN A 7 42.38 24.40 -24.57
C GLN A 7 41.83 23.47 -23.50
N SER A 8 41.06 24.02 -22.57
CA SER A 8 40.26 23.23 -21.63
C SER A 8 39.22 22.45 -22.42
N ASN A 9 39.42 21.14 -22.49
CA ASN A 9 38.42 20.21 -23.01
C ASN A 9 37.25 20.24 -22.01
N PRO A 10 36.05 20.73 -22.37
CA PRO A 10 34.92 20.61 -21.46
C PRO A 10 34.60 19.12 -21.39
N LEU A 11 34.93 18.50 -20.25
CA LEU A 11 34.42 17.19 -19.90
C LEU A 11 32.91 17.23 -20.15
N LEU A 12 32.45 16.48 -21.14
CA LEU A 12 31.05 16.21 -21.41
C LEU A 12 30.49 15.51 -20.17
N GLU A 13 30.06 16.28 -19.18
CA GLU A 13 29.21 15.74 -18.12
C GLU A 13 27.95 15.22 -18.81
N PRO A 14 27.66 13.91 -18.76
CA PRO A 14 26.41 13.42 -19.29
C PRO A 14 25.30 14.05 -18.43
N LYS A 15 24.57 15.00 -19.00
CA LYS A 15 23.31 15.47 -18.43
C LYS A 15 22.38 14.26 -18.38
N ILE A 16 22.36 13.55 -17.25
CA ILE A 16 21.41 12.47 -16.99
C ILE A 16 20.05 13.15 -16.92
N LYS A 17 19.33 13.15 -18.04
CA LYS A 17 17.94 13.58 -18.08
C LYS A 17 17.14 12.52 -17.34
N LEU A 18 16.83 12.78 -16.07
CA LEU A 18 15.83 12.01 -15.34
C LEU A 18 14.52 12.08 -16.12
N ARG A 19 14.06 10.91 -16.57
CA ARG A 19 12.76 10.76 -17.22
C ARG A 19 11.86 10.01 -16.25
N LEU A 20 10.62 10.48 -16.12
CA LEU A 20 9.59 9.73 -15.42
C LEU A 20 9.36 8.40 -16.13
N ALA A 21 9.23 7.33 -15.35
CA ALA A 21 8.74 6.07 -15.86
C ALA A 21 7.31 6.27 -16.40
N PRO A 22 6.90 5.51 -17.43
CA PRO A 22 5.51 5.50 -17.85
C PRO A 22 4.61 5.05 -16.68
N PRO A 23 3.35 5.51 -16.64
CA PRO A 23 2.40 5.06 -15.63
C PRO A 23 2.20 3.54 -15.73
N PRO A 24 1.99 2.84 -14.60
CA PRO A 24 1.74 1.41 -14.61
C PRO A 24 0.42 1.08 -15.31
N PRO A 25 0.31 -0.11 -15.95
CA PRO A 25 -0.97 -0.63 -16.40
C PRO A 25 -1.98 -0.69 -15.26
N LEU A 26 -3.27 -0.57 -15.57
CA LEU A 26 -4.34 -0.53 -14.55
C LEU A 26 -4.29 -1.75 -13.61
N ASP A 27 -4.08 -2.95 -14.13
CA ASP A 27 -3.91 -4.17 -13.31
C ASP A 27 -2.81 -4.01 -12.26
N LEU A 28 -1.65 -3.52 -12.69
CA LEU A 28 -0.51 -3.32 -11.80
C LEU A 28 -0.81 -2.20 -10.81
N ALA A 29 -1.44 -1.11 -11.24
CA ALA A 29 -1.83 -0.01 -10.37
C ALA A 29 -2.79 -0.49 -9.27
N LEU A 30 -3.80 -1.29 -9.59
CA LEU A 30 -4.76 -1.84 -8.62
C LEU A 30 -4.06 -2.77 -7.61
N LEU A 31 -3.15 -3.62 -8.08
CA LEU A 31 -2.39 -4.53 -7.22
C LEU A 31 -1.44 -3.75 -6.28
N LEU A 32 -0.79 -2.70 -6.79
CA LEU A 32 0.07 -1.83 -5.98
C LEU A 32 -0.74 -1.09 -4.91
N GLN A 33 -1.86 -0.49 -5.29
CA GLN A 33 -2.75 0.21 -4.35
C GLN A 33 -3.31 -0.74 -3.28
N GLN A 34 -3.65 -1.98 -3.64
CA GLN A 34 -4.06 -2.95 -2.65
C GLN A 34 -2.90 -3.38 -1.73
N GLY A 35 -1.68 -3.49 -2.26
CA GLY A 35 -0.48 -3.73 -1.48
C GLY A 35 -0.23 -2.63 -0.44
N GLU A 36 -0.36 -1.37 -0.85
CA GLU A 36 -0.24 -0.20 0.05
C GLU A 36 -1.28 -0.24 1.18
N ILE A 37 -2.53 -0.60 0.88
CA ILE A 37 -3.58 -0.75 1.90
C ILE A 37 -3.22 -1.84 2.92
N LEU A 38 -2.72 -2.99 2.45
CA LEU A 38 -2.33 -4.09 3.33
C LEU A 38 -1.16 -3.71 4.23
N GLU A 39 -0.16 -3.05 3.67
CA GLU A 39 1.00 -2.56 4.43
C GLU A 39 0.58 -1.52 5.46
N GLN A 40 -0.27 -0.56 5.09
CA GLN A 40 -0.77 0.45 6.00
C GLN A 40 -1.56 -0.19 7.17
N ALA A 41 -2.43 -1.15 6.90
CA ALA A 41 -3.17 -1.86 7.93
C ALA A 41 -2.23 -2.62 8.88
N ALA A 42 -1.25 -3.34 8.35
CA ALA A 42 -0.25 -4.05 9.15
C ALA A 42 0.52 -3.09 10.06
N LEU A 43 1.02 -1.97 9.53
CA LEU A 43 1.75 -0.96 10.29
C LEU A 43 0.91 -0.36 11.43
N LEU A 44 -0.36 -0.02 11.17
CA LEU A 44 -1.26 0.51 12.20
C LEU A 44 -1.52 -0.52 13.32
N ILE A 45 -1.73 -1.78 12.94
CA ILE A 45 -1.98 -2.87 13.89
C ILE A 45 -0.74 -3.15 14.74
N GLU A 46 0.42 -3.29 14.11
CA GLU A 46 1.68 -3.64 14.78
C GLU A 46 2.21 -2.52 15.68
N SER A 47 2.07 -1.26 15.25
CA SER A 47 2.45 -0.10 16.07
C SER A 47 1.46 0.18 17.22
N GLY A 48 0.30 -0.49 17.22
CA GLY A 48 -0.73 -0.30 18.24
C GLY A 48 -1.46 1.05 18.14
N THR A 49 -1.32 1.76 17.03
CA THR A 49 -1.98 3.06 16.77
C THR A 49 -3.29 2.91 16.00
N ALA A 50 -3.61 1.70 15.52
CA ALA A 50 -4.84 1.43 14.79
C ALA A 50 -6.10 1.88 15.53
N SER A 51 -6.95 2.65 14.85
CA SER A 51 -8.35 2.84 15.22
C SER A 51 -9.28 1.92 14.43
N ALA A 52 -10.49 1.70 14.95
CA ALA A 52 -11.48 0.87 14.26
C ALA A 52 -11.96 1.52 12.95
N ASP A 53 -12.08 2.84 12.95
CA ASP A 53 -12.57 3.60 11.80
C ASP A 53 -11.53 3.60 10.67
N GLU A 54 -10.24 3.80 10.98
CA GLU A 54 -9.16 3.72 9.98
C GLU A 54 -9.06 2.32 9.36
N LEU A 55 -9.13 1.27 10.17
CA LEU A 55 -9.10 -0.10 9.66
C LEU A 55 -10.32 -0.40 8.79
N GLU A 56 -11.49 0.12 9.14
CA GLU A 56 -12.70 -0.04 8.34
C GLU A 56 -12.62 0.73 7.02
N GLU A 57 -12.05 1.94 7.01
CA GLU A 57 -11.79 2.70 5.79
C GLU A 57 -10.87 1.93 4.82
N LEU A 58 -9.77 1.38 5.35
CA LEU A 58 -8.85 0.55 4.58
C LEU A 58 -9.55 -0.69 4.02
N ARG A 59 -10.41 -1.33 4.81
CA ARG A 59 -11.22 -2.47 4.39
C ARG A 59 -12.16 -2.11 3.23
N VAL A 60 -12.84 -0.96 3.31
CA VAL A 60 -13.76 -0.48 2.28
C VAL A 60 -12.99 -0.21 0.99
N ARG A 61 -11.87 0.53 1.04
CA ARG A 61 -11.03 0.82 -0.14
C ARG A 61 -10.54 -0.47 -0.81
N ALA A 62 -10.09 -1.46 -0.05
CA ALA A 62 -9.69 -2.76 -0.61
C ALA A 62 -10.86 -3.49 -1.29
N SER A 63 -12.09 -3.35 -0.75
CA SER A 63 -13.30 -3.94 -1.32
C SER A 63 -13.71 -3.28 -2.64
N GLU A 64 -13.47 -1.97 -2.81
CA GLU A 64 -13.79 -1.26 -4.05
C GLU A 64 -13.02 -1.83 -5.25
N TYR A 65 -11.77 -2.23 -5.06
CA TYR A 65 -10.97 -2.86 -6.12
C TYR A 65 -11.51 -4.24 -6.51
N CYS A 66 -12.07 -4.99 -5.56
CA CYS A 66 -12.74 -6.26 -5.84
C CYS A 66 -14.02 -6.02 -6.65
N VAL A 67 -14.83 -5.04 -6.26
CA VAL A 67 -16.05 -4.66 -7.00
C VAL A 67 -15.71 -4.21 -8.42
N LEU A 68 -14.63 -3.46 -8.59
CA LEU A 68 -14.16 -3.01 -9.90
C LEU A 68 -13.75 -4.19 -10.77
N ALA A 69 -13.01 -5.16 -10.22
CA ALA A 69 -12.62 -6.38 -10.92
C ALA A 69 -13.82 -7.27 -11.31
N ASP A 70 -14.83 -7.36 -10.44
CA ASP A 70 -16.02 -8.18 -10.66
C ASP A 70 -17.07 -7.49 -11.57
N SER A 71 -16.90 -6.19 -11.84
CA SER A 71 -17.89 -5.39 -12.58
C SER A 71 -18.11 -5.84 -14.03
N GLY A 72 -17.16 -6.59 -14.61
CA GLY A 72 -17.14 -6.94 -16.03
C GLY A 72 -16.96 -5.75 -16.98
N ARG A 73 -16.82 -4.52 -16.45
CA ARG A 73 -16.68 -3.28 -17.23
C ARG A 73 -15.23 -3.00 -17.62
N ILE A 74 -14.28 -3.60 -16.91
CA ILE A 74 -12.85 -3.40 -17.09
C ILE A 74 -12.22 -4.76 -17.38
N LEU A 75 -11.50 -4.83 -18.50
CA LEU A 75 -10.71 -6.01 -18.84
C LEU A 75 -9.42 -5.96 -18.05
N LEU A 76 -9.33 -6.85 -17.06
CA LEU A 76 -8.13 -7.09 -16.28
C LEU A 76 -7.40 -8.33 -16.84
N VAL A 77 -6.09 -8.36 -16.65
CA VAL A 77 -5.27 -9.54 -16.91
C VAL A 77 -5.82 -10.73 -16.10
N PRO A 78 -5.90 -11.94 -16.70
CA PRO A 78 -6.35 -13.13 -15.98
C PRO A 78 -5.62 -13.33 -14.65
N GLY A 79 -6.40 -13.58 -13.58
CA GLY A 79 -5.88 -13.74 -12.22
C GLY A 79 -5.66 -12.46 -11.43
N THR A 80 -5.77 -11.26 -12.03
CA THR A 80 -5.73 -9.98 -11.27
C THR A 80 -6.88 -9.91 -10.26
N GLY A 81 -8.12 -10.19 -10.69
CA GLY A 81 -9.29 -10.16 -9.79
C GLY A 81 -9.15 -11.11 -8.60
N GLU A 82 -8.64 -12.33 -8.82
CA GLU A 82 -8.39 -13.28 -7.73
C GLU A 82 -7.32 -12.80 -6.74
N LYS A 83 -6.27 -12.13 -7.23
CA LYS A 83 -5.26 -11.52 -6.37
C LYS A 83 -5.87 -10.41 -5.53
N LEU A 84 -6.73 -9.58 -6.14
CA LEU A 84 -7.47 -8.53 -5.45
C LEU A 84 -8.36 -9.11 -4.34
N HIS A 85 -9.12 -10.16 -4.64
CA HIS A 85 -9.94 -10.85 -3.64
C HIS A 85 -9.11 -11.45 -2.50
N ARG A 86 -7.98 -12.10 -2.82
CA ARG A 86 -7.08 -12.66 -1.79
C ARG A 86 -6.52 -11.58 -0.87
N GLY A 87 -6.11 -10.43 -1.40
CA GLY A 87 -5.65 -9.31 -0.60
C GLY A 87 -6.75 -8.78 0.32
N TYR A 88 -7.95 -8.55 -0.22
CA TYR A 88 -9.10 -8.12 0.58
C TYR A 88 -9.45 -9.11 1.71
N LEU A 89 -9.47 -10.41 1.44
CA LEU A 89 -9.74 -11.43 2.45
C LEU A 89 -8.67 -11.49 3.53
N LYS A 90 -7.39 -11.31 3.16
CA LYS A 90 -6.29 -11.22 4.12
C LYS A 90 -6.51 -10.04 5.08
N LEU A 91 -6.79 -8.85 4.54
CA LEU A 91 -7.09 -7.66 5.34
C LEU A 91 -8.28 -7.88 6.30
N LYS A 92 -9.36 -8.46 5.79
CA LYS A 92 -10.55 -8.77 6.59
C LYS A 92 -10.22 -9.70 7.78
N HIS A 93 -9.36 -10.70 7.57
CA HIS A 93 -8.93 -11.60 8.65
C HIS A 93 -8.05 -10.89 9.68
N GLU A 94 -7.12 -10.04 9.26
CA GLU A 94 -6.24 -9.28 10.16
C GLU A 94 -7.05 -8.31 11.04
N ILE A 95 -8.00 -7.58 10.46
CA ILE A 95 -8.90 -6.68 11.19
C ILE A 95 -9.76 -7.46 12.20
N ALA A 96 -10.28 -8.63 11.81
CA ALA A 96 -11.06 -9.48 12.72
C ALA A 96 -10.22 -9.97 13.90
N ALA A 97 -8.98 -10.40 13.65
CA ALA A 97 -8.05 -10.82 14.69
C ALA A 97 -7.71 -9.66 15.64
N TRP A 98 -7.42 -8.47 15.09
CA TRP A 98 -7.17 -7.27 15.87
C TRP A 98 -8.37 -6.88 16.76
N ASN A 99 -9.59 -6.90 16.20
CA ASN A 99 -10.82 -6.59 16.95
C ASN A 99 -11.02 -7.53 18.15
N LYS A 100 -10.74 -8.82 17.96
CA LYS A 100 -10.82 -9.82 19.04
C LYS A 100 -9.82 -9.49 20.16
N ILE A 101 -8.58 -9.15 19.82
CA ILE A 101 -7.55 -8.77 20.80
C ILE A 101 -7.95 -7.48 21.55
N ARG A 102 -8.41 -6.47 20.82
CA ARG A 102 -8.87 -5.19 21.40
C ARG A 102 -10.02 -5.39 22.39
N PHE A 103 -10.99 -6.23 22.04
CA PHE A 103 -12.12 -6.56 22.90
C PHE A 103 -11.65 -7.19 24.23
N TYR A 104 -10.79 -8.23 24.17
CA TYR A 104 -10.28 -8.87 25.38
C TYR A 104 -9.46 -7.90 26.25
N ARG A 105 -8.63 -7.04 25.66
CA ARG A 105 -7.89 -6.01 26.42
C ARG A 105 -8.83 -5.07 27.17
N LYS A 106 -9.94 -4.68 26.54
CA LYS A 106 -10.96 -3.84 27.18
C LYS A 106 -11.61 -4.54 28.36
N GLU A 107 -11.99 -5.82 28.21
CA GLU A 107 -12.61 -6.60 29.30
C GLU A 107 -11.66 -6.81 30.49
N LEU A 108 -10.36 -7.06 30.23
CA LEU A 108 -9.36 -7.22 31.29
C LEU A 108 -9.13 -5.91 32.06
N ASN A 109 -9.06 -4.76 31.36
CA ASN A 109 -8.91 -3.46 32.01
C ASN A 109 -10.12 -3.10 32.89
N VAL A 110 -11.34 -3.48 32.50
CA VAL A 110 -12.54 -3.25 33.32
C VAL A 110 -12.48 -4.08 34.62
N ARG A 111 -12.05 -5.35 34.55
CA ARG A 111 -11.97 -6.22 35.72
C ARG A 111 -10.79 -5.92 36.67
N GLY A 112 -9.73 -5.30 36.16
CA GLY A 112 -8.55 -4.92 36.94
C GLY A 112 -8.69 -3.62 37.71
N GLY A 113 -9.65 -2.75 37.33
CA GLY A 113 -9.88 -1.45 37.96
C GLY A 113 -10.85 -1.44 39.14
N GLU A 114 -11.42 -2.58 39.52
CA GLU A 114 -12.35 -2.74 40.65
C GLU A 114 -11.66 -3.20 41.96
N ARG A 115 -10.36 -2.93 42.14
CA ARG A 115 -9.61 -3.26 43.36
C ARG A 115 -9.00 -2.05 44.04
#